data_AF-A0A971S2K7-F1
#
_entry.id   AF-A0A971S2K7-F1
#
_cell.length_a   1.000
_cell.length_b   1.000
_cell.length_c   1.000
_cell.angle_alpha   90.00
_cell.angle_beta   90.00
_cell.angle_gamma   90.00
#
_symmetry.space_group_name_H-M   'P 1'
#
loop_
_entity.id
_entity.type
_entity.pdbx_description
1 polymer ?
#
loop_
_entity_poly.entity_id
_entity_poly.type
_entity_poly.pdbx_seq_one_letter_code
_entity_poly.pdbx_strand_id
1 'polypeptide(L)' 'MNVAFDPWIPVVTPRGDRKLISLCSVFAEGEMFLDLAVRPHERVSLMRL' A
#
# COMPACT_ATOMS: atom_id res chain seq x y z
N MET A 1 2.74 16.76 4.66
CA MET A 1 2.51 15.36 4.27
C MET A 1 2.40 14.53 5.54
N ASN A 2 1.23 13.99 5.82
CA ASN A 2 0.92 13.09 6.91
C ASN A 2 0.86 11.66 6.37
N VAL A 3 1.86 10.85 6.71
CA VAL A 3 1.99 9.46 6.25
C VAL A 3 0.82 8.55 6.64
N ALA A 4 0.02 8.93 7.64
CA ALA A 4 -1.12 8.13 8.06
C ALA A 4 -2.32 8.28 7.12
N PHE A 5 -2.55 9.49 6.61
CA PHE A 5 -3.79 9.85 5.88
C PHE A 5 -3.56 10.21 4.42
N ASP A 6 -2.38 10.73 4.07
CA ASP A 6 -2.06 11.03 2.68
C ASP A 6 -1.77 9.74 1.92
N PRO A 7 -2.23 9.58 0.66
CA PRO A 7 -1.91 8.39 -0.13
C PRO A 7 -0.45 8.40 -0.59
N TRP A 8 0.30 7.35 -0.25
CA TRP A 8 1.71 7.23 -0.64
C TRP A 8 2.19 5.79 -0.84
N ILE A 9 1.45 4.80 -0.34
CA ILE A 9 1.80 3.37 -0.47
C ILE A 9 1.18 2.86 -1.77
N PRO A 10 1.99 2.45 -2.77
CA PRO A 10 1.46 1.91 -4.01
C PRO A 10 1.05 0.45 -3.82
N VAL A 11 -0.14 0.10 -4.26
CA VAL A 11 -0.74 -1.23 -4.16
C VAL A 11 -1.30 -1.70 -5.49
N VAL A 12 -1.43 -3.02 -5.63
CA VAL A 12 -2.10 -3.67 -6.75
C VAL A 12 -3.51 -4.07 -6.33
N THR A 13 -4.51 -3.64 -7.08
CA THR A 13 -5.90 -4.04 -6.88
C THR A 13 -6.20 -5.40 -7.52
N PRO A 14 -7.33 -6.06 -7.19
CA PRO A 14 -7.75 -7.31 -7.83
C PRO A 14 -7.96 -7.21 -9.34
N ARG A 15 -8.15 -5.98 -9.86
CA ARG A 15 -8.26 -5.70 -11.30
C ARG A 15 -6.89 -5.58 -11.98
N GLY A 16 -5.80 -5.64 -11.23
CA GLY A 16 -4.43 -5.44 -11.71
C GLY A 16 -4.00 -3.97 -11.75
N ASP A 17 -4.89 -3.03 -11.41
CA ASP A 17 -4.58 -1.61 -11.41
C ASP A 17 -3.67 -1.23 -10.25
N ARG A 18 -2.76 -0.27 -10.49
CA ARG A 18 -1.90 0.32 -9.47
C ARG A 18 -2.55 1.57 -8.89
N LYS A 19 -2.65 1.65 -7.57
CA LYS A 19 -3.21 2.80 -6.86
C LYS A 19 -2.34 3.19 -5.67
N LEU A 20 -2.32 4.47 -5.33
CA LEU A 20 -1.74 4.95 -4.07
C LEU A 20 -2.83 4.98 -2.98
N ILE A 21 -2.49 4.44 -1.82
CA ILE A 21 -3.34 4.47 -0.63
C ILE A 21 -2.57 4.97 0.59
N SER A 22 -3.31 5.39 1.61
CA SER A 22 -2.74 5.85 2.88
C SER A 22 -2.48 4.66 3.80
N LEU A 23 -1.69 4.86 4.85
CA LEU A 23 -1.43 3.82 5.85
C LEU A 23 -2.74 3.40 6.56
N CYS A 24 -3.62 4.37 6.84
CA CYS A 24 -4.93 4.08 7.43
C CYS A 24 -5.77 3.17 6.52
N SER A 25 -5.80 3.44 5.21
CA SER A 25 -6.51 2.59 4.25
C SER A 25 -5.89 1.20 4.10
N VAL A 26 -4.56 1.06 4.18
CA VAL A 26 -3.90 -0.26 4.15
C VAL A 26 -4.37 -1.13 5.31
N PHE A 27 -4.49 -0.57 6.52
CA PHE A 27 -4.93 -1.33 7.69
C PHE A 27 -6.45 -1.54 7.72
N ALA A 28 -7.24 -0.60 7.21
CA ALA A 28 -8.70 -0.70 7.20
C ALA A 28 -9.26 -1.60 6.08
N GLU A 29 -8.62 -1.58 4.91
CA GLU A 29 -9.12 -2.21 3.68
C GLU A 29 -8.09 -3.18 3.07
N GLY A 30 -7.09 -3.62 3.84
CA GLY A 30 -5.94 -4.40 3.36
C GLY A 30 -6.29 -5.65 2.55
N GLU A 31 -7.38 -6.31 2.92
CA GLU A 31 -7.94 -7.49 2.23
C GLU A 31 -8.40 -7.23 0.80
N MET A 32 -8.64 -5.96 0.44
CA MET A 32 -9.04 -5.55 -0.91
C MET A 32 -7.84 -5.38 -1.86
N PHE A 33 -6.60 -5.50 -1.37
CA PHE A 33 -5.39 -5.31 -2.17
C PHE A 33 -4.60 -6.62 -2.28
N LEU A 34 -4.01 -6.88 -3.45
CA LEU A 34 -3.29 -8.13 -3.72
C LEU A 34 -1.84 -8.11 -3.24
N ASP A 35 -1.13 -7.00 -3.46
CA ASP A 35 0.28 -6.82 -3.05
C ASP A 35 0.65 -5.32 -3.06
N LEU A 36 1.78 -4.98 -2.44
CA LEU A 36 2.44 -3.70 -2.57
C LEU A 36 3.16 -3.59 -3.93
N ALA A 37 2.85 -2.56 -4.70
CA ALA A 37 3.42 -2.29 -6.02
C ALA A 37 4.78 -1.58 -5.92
N VAL A 38 5.69 -2.12 -5.10
CA VAL A 38 7.03 -1.59 -4.82
C VAL A 38 8.13 -2.58 -5.18
N ARG A 39 9.39 -2.12 -5.13
CA ARG A 39 10.55 -3.00 -5.34
C ARG A 39 10.70 -3.98 -4.15
N PRO A 40 11.34 -5.14 -4.35
CA PRO A 40 11.46 -6.15 -3.29
C PRO A 40 12.02 -5.65 -1.95
N HIS A 41 13.04 -4.79 -1.98
CA HIS A 41 13.62 -4.21 -0.75
C HIS A 41 12.67 -3.22 -0.07
N GLU A 42 11.94 -2.41 -0.83
CA GLU A 42 10.93 -1.48 -0.30
C GLU A 42 9.76 -2.26 0.31
N ARG A 43 9.35 -3.38 -0.30
CA ARG A 43 8.28 -4.25 0.23
C ARG A 43 8.61 -4.71 1.65
N VAL A 44 9.81 -5.24 1.86
CA VAL A 44 10.22 -5.73 3.18
C VAL A 44 10.26 -4.60 4.21
N SER A 45 10.73 -3.40 3.82
CA SER A 45 10.69 -2.24 4.71
C SER A 45 9.27 -1.82 5.07
N LEU A 46 8.34 -1.78 4.10
CA LEU A 46 6.95 -1.39 4.32
C LEU A 46 6.16 -2.41 5.13
N MET A 47 6.42 -3.72 4.94
CA MET A 47 5.77 -4.77 5.73
C MET A 47 6.26 -4.84 7.18
N ARG A 48 7.40 -4.20 7.50
CA ARG A 48 7.97 -4.15 8.86
C ARG A 48 7.69 -2.84 9.59
N LEU A 49 7.12 -1.86 8.90
CA LEU A 49 6.72 -0.57 9.46
C LEU A 49 5.58 -0.77 10.46
#